data_AF-A0A927J7M4-F1
#
_entry.id   AF-A0A927J7M4-F1
#
_cell.length_a   1.000
_cell.length_b   1.000
_cell.length_c   1.000
_cell.angle_alpha   90.00
_cell.angle_beta   90.00
_cell.angle_gamma   90.00
#
_symmetry.space_group_name_H-M   'P 1'
#
loop_
_entity.id
_entity.type
_entity.pdbx_description
1 polymer ?
#
loop_
_entity_poly.entity_id
_entity_poly.type
_entity_poly.pdbx_seq_one_letter_code
_entity_poly.pdbx_strand_id
1 'polypeptide(L)'
;MKKFSELGIKIQNNSKIFEVPKISITDIINCEIIVIAFQKGVKTQHGPDRYVIKIRHNNNDYKFFTNSENLKQVLDKIPENGFPFTVTIKQQSFGVGSGKTFYFT
;
A
#
# COMPACT_ATOMS: atom_id res chain seq x y z
N MET A 1 26.16 21.63 18.03
CA MET A 1 26.05 20.36 17.26
C MET A 1 25.88 20.72 15.79
N LYS A 2 26.57 20.05 14.87
CA LYS A 2 26.41 20.27 13.42
C LYS A 2 25.05 19.72 12.96
N LYS A 3 24.35 20.41 12.07
CA LYS A 3 23.08 19.94 11.51
C LYS A 3 23.36 18.90 10.42
N PHE A 4 22.53 17.87 10.31
CA PHE A 4 22.67 16.83 9.28
C PHE A 4 22.72 17.41 7.85
N SER A 5 21.99 18.50 7.62
CA SER A 5 22.00 19.26 6.35
C SER A 5 23.39 19.81 5.97
N GLU A 6 24.28 20.01 6.93
CA GLU A 6 25.63 20.54 6.73
C GLU A 6 26.65 19.44 6.37
N LEU A 7 26.26 18.16 6.44
CA LEU A 7 27.14 17.02 6.21
C LEU A 7 27.29 16.67 4.71
N GLY A 8 26.53 17.31 3.82
CA GLY A 8 26.60 17.04 2.37
C GLY A 8 26.16 15.64 1.95
N ILE A 9 25.58 14.85 2.88
CA ILE A 9 25.12 13.49 2.63
C ILE A 9 23.83 13.55 1.82
N LYS A 10 23.91 13.24 0.54
CA LYS A 10 22.73 13.04 -0.31
C LYS A 10 22.15 11.66 0.00
N ILE A 11 20.93 11.62 0.54
CA ILE A 11 20.16 10.38 0.64
C ILE A 11 19.97 9.89 -0.80
N GLN A 12 20.49 8.70 -1.12
CA GLN A 12 20.17 8.06 -2.38
C GLN A 12 18.66 7.75 -2.37
N ASN A 13 17.88 8.61 -3.02
CA ASN A 13 16.44 8.45 -3.23
C ASN A 13 16.17 7.27 -4.17
N ASN A 14 16.48 6.05 -3.73
CA ASN A 14 16.42 4.87 -4.59
C ASN A 14 15.21 3.98 -4.34
N SER A 15 14.12 4.54 -3.83
CA SER A 15 12.81 3.93 -4.04
C SER A 15 11.74 5.01 -4.03
N LYS A 16 11.06 5.17 -5.17
CA LYS A 16 9.91 6.05 -5.44
C LYS A 16 8.69 5.75 -4.56
N ILE A 17 8.85 5.16 -3.38
CA ILE A 17 7.74 4.80 -2.49
C ILE A 17 7.04 6.08 -2.05
N PHE A 18 5.72 6.13 -2.19
CA PHE A 18 4.90 7.29 -1.85
C PHE A 18 5.31 7.94 -0.51
N GLU A 19 5.60 9.24 -0.50
CA GLU A 19 6.03 9.99 0.70
C GLU A 19 4.84 10.34 1.61
N VAL A 20 4.09 9.33 2.02
CA VAL A 20 2.92 9.43 2.90
C VAL A 20 3.04 8.47 4.08
N PRO A 21 2.36 8.74 5.22
CA PRO A 21 2.39 7.85 6.38
C PRO A 21 1.90 6.43 6.03
N LYS A 22 2.47 5.43 6.71
CA LYS A 22 2.02 4.05 6.61
C LYS A 22 0.77 3.86 7.46
N ILE A 23 -0.25 3.19 6.92
CA ILE A 23 -1.41 2.67 7.67
C ILE A 23 -1.42 1.14 7.58
N SER A 24 -1.92 0.44 8.60
CA SER A 24 -2.14 -1.01 8.50
C SER A 24 -3.37 -1.28 7.65
N ILE A 25 -3.34 -2.34 6.84
CA ILE A 25 -4.55 -2.79 6.13
C ILE A 25 -5.69 -3.12 7.11
N THR A 26 -5.35 -3.59 8.33
CA THR A 26 -6.33 -3.89 9.38
C THR A 26 -7.10 -2.67 9.87
N ASP A 27 -6.50 -1.48 9.83
CA ASP A 27 -7.10 -0.24 10.33
C ASP A 27 -8.13 0.33 9.34
N ILE A 28 -8.15 -0.20 8.12
CA ILE A 28 -9.01 0.23 7.01
C ILE A 28 -9.89 -0.91 6.47
N ILE A 29 -9.95 -2.06 7.17
CA ILE A 29 -10.91 -3.12 6.85
C ILE A 29 -12.32 -2.59 7.13
N ASN A 30 -13.26 -2.87 6.23
CA ASN A 30 -14.64 -2.41 6.30
C ASN A 30 -14.80 -0.87 6.24
N CYS A 31 -13.75 -0.14 5.90
CA CYS A 31 -13.81 1.29 5.63
C CYS A 31 -13.84 1.54 4.12
N GLU A 32 -14.65 2.51 3.71
CA GLU A 32 -14.57 3.04 2.36
C GLU A 32 -13.31 3.90 2.23
N ILE A 33 -12.50 3.60 1.22
CA ILE A 33 -11.25 4.31 0.93
C ILE A 33 -11.19 4.64 -0.56
N ILE A 34 -10.36 5.62 -0.91
CA ILE A 34 -10.06 5.94 -2.30
C ILE A 34 -8.67 5.40 -2.61
N VAL A 35 -8.54 4.50 -3.58
CA VAL A 35 -7.24 4.06 -4.09
C VAL A 35 -6.76 5.05 -5.15
N ILE A 36 -5.59 5.65 -4.93
CA ILE A 36 -5.03 6.71 -5.77
C ILE A 36 -4.04 6.17 -6.79
N ALA A 37 -3.14 5.30 -6.36
CA ALA A 37 -2.09 4.71 -7.19
C ALA A 37 -1.47 3.51 -6.48
N PHE A 38 -0.69 2.71 -7.19
CA PHE A 38 0.09 1.64 -6.58
C PHE A 38 1.45 1.47 -7.25
N GLN A 39 2.35 0.74 -6.57
CA GLN A 39 3.69 0.43 -7.05
C GLN A 39 3.98 -1.05 -6.83
N LYS A 40 4.56 -1.69 -7.86
CA LYS A 40 4.90 -3.12 -7.89
C LYS A 40 6.36 -3.32 -7.45
N GLY A 41 6.72 -4.56 -7.09
CA GLY A 41 8.13 -4.95 -6.96
C GLY A 41 8.88 -4.34 -5.77
N VAL A 42 8.20 -3.81 -4.75
CA VAL A 42 8.86 -3.13 -3.64
C VAL A 42 9.52 -4.16 -2.72
N LYS A 43 10.84 -4.09 -2.58
CA LYS A 43 11.60 -4.88 -1.62
C LYS A 43 11.42 -4.31 -0.22
N THR A 44 11.03 -5.16 0.72
CA THR A 44 10.86 -4.81 2.13
C THR A 44 11.69 -5.74 3.00
N GLN A 45 11.84 -5.41 4.28
CA GLN A 45 12.44 -6.31 5.27
C GLN A 45 11.70 -7.65 5.39
N HIS A 46 10.42 -7.69 5.01
CA HIS A 46 9.57 -8.89 5.07
C HIS A 46 9.56 -9.69 3.76
N GLY A 47 10.38 -9.33 2.79
CA GLY A 47 10.49 -10.00 1.50
C GLY A 47 10.39 -9.07 0.28
N PRO A 48 10.76 -9.58 -0.90
CA PRO A 48 10.64 -8.88 -2.17
C PRO A 48 9.19 -8.83 -2.68
N ASP A 49 9.00 -8.16 -3.82
CA ASP A 49 7.75 -8.15 -4.61
C ASP A 49 6.49 -7.75 -3.83
N ARG A 50 6.61 -6.85 -2.86
CA ARG A 50 5.39 -6.29 -2.23
C ARG A 50 4.84 -5.17 -3.08
N TYR A 51 3.52 -5.02 -3.03
CA TYR A 51 2.86 -3.88 -3.63
C TYR A 51 2.66 -2.82 -2.57
N VAL A 52 2.87 -1.56 -2.94
CA VAL A 52 2.55 -0.41 -2.10
C VAL A 52 1.39 0.31 -2.74
N ILE A 53 0.30 0.49 -2.00
CA ILE A 53 -0.91 1.14 -2.49
C ILE A 53 -1.05 2.47 -1.77
N LYS A 54 -1.14 3.56 -2.53
CA LYS A 54 -1.48 4.89 -2.03
C LYS A 54 -2.99 5.02 -1.98
N ILE A 55 -3.50 5.43 -0.84
CA ILE A 55 -4.92 5.62 -0.60
C ILE A 55 -5.21 6.98 0.02
N ARG A 56 -6.48 7.38 -0.02
CA ARG A 56 -7.03 8.44 0.83
C ARG A 56 -8.10 7.84 1.74
N HIS A 57 -7.98 8.16 3.02
CA HIS A 57 -8.90 7.74 4.07
C HIS A 57 -9.03 8.91 5.07
N ASN A 58 -10.26 9.27 5.46
CA ASN A 58 -10.52 10.39 6.36
C ASN A 58 -9.79 11.69 5.96
N ASN A 59 -9.87 12.06 4.68
CA ASN A 59 -9.23 13.23 4.07
C ASN A 59 -7.69 13.29 4.15
N ASN A 60 -7.04 12.20 4.54
CA ASN A 60 -5.59 12.09 4.63
C ASN A 60 -5.07 11.02 3.66
N ASP A 61 -3.92 11.29 3.04
CA ASP A 61 -3.25 10.34 2.16
C ASP A 61 -2.38 9.37 3.00
N TYR A 62 -2.51 8.07 2.74
CA TYR A 62 -1.74 7.01 3.39
C TYR A 62 -1.17 6.03 2.37
N LYS A 63 -0.25 5.18 2.82
CA LYS A 63 0.17 3.99 2.08
C LYS A 63 0.04 2.74 2.93
N PHE A 64 -0.28 1.62 2.31
CA PHE A 64 -0.10 0.32 2.96
C PHE A 64 0.62 -0.65 2.01
N PHE A 65 1.28 -1.62 2.62
CA PHE A 65 2.00 -2.67 1.91
C PHE A 65 1.14 -3.91 1.89
N THR A 66 1.02 -4.55 0.72
CA THR A 66 0.31 -5.80 0.57
C THR A 66 1.18 -6.86 -0.10
N ASN A 67 1.00 -8.10 0.34
CA ASN A 67 1.44 -9.29 -0.39
C ASN A 67 0.25 -10.20 -0.71
N SER A 68 -0.99 -9.69 -0.64
CA SER A 68 -2.18 -10.44 -1.04
C SER A 68 -2.15 -10.64 -2.56
N GLU A 69 -2.10 -11.89 -3.00
CA GLU A 69 -2.16 -12.24 -4.42
C GLU A 69 -3.45 -11.74 -5.06
N ASN A 70 -4.58 -11.80 -4.34
CA ASN A 70 -5.86 -11.31 -4.84
C ASN A 70 -5.79 -9.80 -5.14
N LEU A 71 -5.28 -9.00 -4.20
CA LEU A 71 -5.15 -7.56 -4.41
C LEU A 71 -4.17 -7.23 -5.56
N LYS A 72 -3.05 -7.95 -5.67
CA LYS A 72 -2.11 -7.78 -6.78
C LYS A 72 -2.78 -8.06 -8.13
N GLN A 73 -3.46 -9.20 -8.26
CA GLN A 73 -4.14 -9.61 -9.49
C GLN A 73 -5.23 -8.62 -9.91
N VAL A 74 -5.99 -8.06 -8.96
CA VAL A 74 -7.01 -7.06 -9.27
C VAL A 74 -6.35 -5.76 -9.72
N LEU A 75 -5.35 -5.25 -8.99
CA LEU A 75 -4.64 -4.02 -9.36
C LEU A 75 -3.97 -4.10 -10.74
N ASP A 76 -3.42 -5.26 -11.09
CA ASP A 76 -2.79 -5.49 -12.39
C ASP A 76 -3.77 -5.44 -13.58
N LYS A 77 -5.06 -5.63 -13.33
CA LYS A 77 -6.12 -5.57 -14.36
C LYS A 77 -6.70 -4.17 -14.53
N ILE A 78 -6.44 -3.25 -13.61
CA ILE A 78 -6.98 -1.89 -13.68
C ILE A 78 -6.11 -1.08 -14.66
N PRO A 79 -6.69 -0.45 -15.70
CA PRO A 79 -5.93 0.38 -16.61
C PRO A 79 -5.42 1.64 -15.88
N GLU A 80 -4.37 2.29 -16.39
CA GLU A 80 -3.77 3.46 -15.72
C GLU A 80 -4.77 4.62 -15.52
N ASN A 81 -5.72 4.79 -16.45
CA ASN A 81 -6.80 5.77 -16.34
C ASN A 81 -7.97 5.34 -15.43
N GLY A 82 -7.88 4.16 -14.82
CA GLY A 82 -8.87 3.64 -13.87
C GLY A 82 -8.71 4.18 -12.45
N PHE A 83 -7.69 5.00 -12.19
CA PHE A 83 -7.44 5.63 -10.89
C PHE A 83 -7.78 7.14 -10.92
N PRO A 84 -8.27 7.72 -9.82
CA PRO A 84 -8.59 7.06 -8.55
C PRO A 84 -9.95 6.35 -8.58
N PHE A 85 -10.14 5.35 -7.71
CA PHE A 85 -11.44 4.69 -7.52
C PHE A 85 -11.74 4.45 -6.03
N THR A 86 -13.03 4.41 -5.70
CA THR A 86 -13.52 4.13 -4.35
C THR A 86 -13.72 2.62 -4.17
N VAL A 87 -13.36 2.09 -3.00
CA VAL A 87 -13.45 0.66 -2.70
C VAL A 87 -13.59 0.45 -1.19
N THR A 88 -14.19 -0.67 -0.80
CA THR A 88 -14.07 -1.18 0.56
C THR A 88 -13.15 -2.40 0.60
N ILE A 89 -12.19 -2.42 1.53
CA ILE A 89 -11.35 -3.61 1.76
C ILE A 89 -12.09 -4.56 2.69
N LYS A 90 -12.29 -5.80 2.24
CA LYS A 90 -12.83 -6.88 3.07
C LYS A 90 -11.77 -7.92 3.37
N GLN A 91 -11.91 -8.57 4.52
CA GLN A 91 -11.11 -9.70 4.92
C GLN A 91 -11.96 -10.97 4.87
N GLN A 92 -11.42 -12.03 4.27
CA GLN A 92 -12.02 -13.36 4.30
C GLN A 92 -11.07 -14.34 4.99
N SER A 93 -11.63 -15.10 5.93
CA SER A 93 -10.93 -16.23 6.57
C SER A 93 -11.23 -17.50 5.80
N PHE A 94 -10.23 -18.35 5.55
CA PHE A 94 -10.38 -19.58 4.76
C PHE A 94 -10.89 -20.80 5.57
N GLY A 95 -11.54 -20.60 6.72
CA GLY A 95 -11.96 -21.68 7.61
C GLY A 95 -10.84 -22.15 8.56
N VAL A 96 -10.67 -23.46 8.74
CA VAL A 96 -9.81 -24.05 9.79
C VAL A 96 -8.34 -23.65 9.58
N GLY A 97 -7.84 -22.71 10.41
CA GLY A 97 -6.47 -22.21 10.37
C GLY A 97 -6.38 -20.68 10.53
N SER A 98 -5.16 -20.13 10.38
CA SER A 98 -4.89 -18.68 10.48
C SER A 98 -4.85 -17.96 9.12
N GLY A 99 -5.17 -18.66 8.03
CA GLY A 99 -5.16 -18.13 6.68
C GLY A 99 -6.22 -17.04 6.48
N LYS A 100 -5.76 -15.83 6.14
CA LYS A 100 -6.61 -14.67 5.81
C LYS A 100 -6.25 -14.15 4.43
N THR A 101 -7.25 -13.72 3.68
CA THR A 101 -7.06 -12.95 2.44
C THR A 101 -7.80 -11.63 2.51
N PHE A 102 -7.40 -10.70 1.65
CA PHE A 102 -8.02 -9.40 1.47
C PHE A 102 -8.46 -9.24 0.03
N TYR A 103 -9.65 -8.66 -0.16
CA TYR A 103 -10.23 -8.39 -1.46
C TYR A 103 -10.93 -7.03 -1.47
N PHE A 104 -11.06 -6.48 -2.67
CA PHE A 104 -11.78 -5.25 -2.97
C PHE A 104 -13.26 -5.55 -3.25
N THR A 105 -14.16 -4.74 -2.70
CA THR A 105 -15.61 -4.76 -2.95
C THR A 105 -16.12 -3.40 -3.35
#